data_AF-A0A3D1IWU0-F1
#
_entry.id   AF-A0A3D1IWU0-F1
#
_cell.length_a   1.000
_cell.length_b   1.000
_cell.length_c   1.000
_cell.angle_alpha   90.00
_cell.angle_beta   90.00
_cell.angle_gamma   90.00
#
_symmetry.space_group_name_H-M   'P 1'
#
loop_
_entity.id
_entity.type
_entity.pdbx_description
1 polymer ?
#
loop_
_entity_poly.entity_id
_entity_poly.type
_entity_poly.pdbx_seq_one_letter_code
_entity_poly.pdbx_strand_id
1 'polypeptide(L)'
;MTEYAEAASSSGDPRLDPSRVVRAPRGAQKTCKSWLTEAAYRMIQNNLDPEVAENPKHLVVYGGIGRAARDWACFDKILEVLKDLNDDETLLVQSGKPVGVFQTHADAPRVLIANSNLVPKWANWEHFNELDRKGLFMYGQMTAGSWIYIGSQGIVQGTYETFVEAGRQHYNGDWAGRWILTAGLGGMGGAQPLAATLAGAVSLTIECQQSSIDFRLRTRYVDKQAKDLDDALALIRQYCERKEAISIALLGNAAEIVPELVKRAQAGGIKPDLVTDQTSAHDLINGYLPIGWSVAQWKAAQQDPSQHAQLTAQAANSCALHVQAMLEFHAMGIPTVDYGNNIRQVAFDDGVKNAFDFPGFVPAYIRPMFCEGKGPFRWVALSGDPKDIYRTDAKIKELFPHNKGVHHWLDMARDRIAFQGLPAR
;
A
#
# COMPACT_ATOMS: atom_id res chain seq x y z
N MET A 1 -9.71 -28.05 0.01
CA MET A 1 -9.53 -27.00 1.05
C MET A 1 -8.97 -27.53 2.37
N THR A 2 -8.82 -28.85 2.55
CA THR A 2 -8.37 -29.47 3.81
C THR A 2 -6.97 -30.11 3.77
N GLU A 3 -6.34 -30.30 2.60
CA GLU A 3 -5.00 -30.92 2.52
C GLU A 3 -3.82 -29.93 2.54
N TYR A 4 -4.05 -28.62 2.40
CA TYR A 4 -2.99 -27.61 2.52
C TYR A 4 -2.80 -27.06 3.95
N ALA A 5 -3.69 -27.41 4.88
CA ALA A 5 -3.64 -26.91 6.26
C ALA A 5 -2.68 -27.70 7.16
N GLU A 6 -2.40 -28.97 6.84
CA GLU A 6 -1.56 -29.83 7.70
C GLU A 6 -0.07 -29.72 7.44
N ALA A 7 0.36 -29.20 6.27
CA ALA A 7 1.78 -29.06 5.95
C ALA A 7 2.47 -27.83 6.58
N ALA A 8 1.71 -26.87 7.14
CA ALA A 8 2.25 -25.60 7.66
C ALA A 8 2.52 -25.60 9.17
N SER A 9 2.17 -26.67 9.91
CA SER A 9 2.39 -26.71 11.37
C SER A 9 3.82 -27.09 11.79
N SER A 10 4.72 -27.35 10.83
CA SER A 10 6.11 -27.76 11.10
C SER A 10 7.17 -26.69 10.81
N SER A 11 6.81 -25.51 10.29
CA SER A 11 7.78 -24.44 10.08
C SER A 11 7.99 -23.68 11.39
N GLY A 12 9.13 -23.85 12.05
CA GLY A 12 9.52 -23.07 13.24
C GLY A 12 9.74 -21.57 13.00
N ASP A 13 9.02 -20.94 12.06
CA ASP A 13 9.02 -19.50 11.85
C ASP A 13 8.24 -18.82 12.99
N PRO A 14 8.88 -18.07 13.91
CA PRO A 14 8.21 -17.42 15.03
C PRO A 14 7.24 -16.30 14.60
N ARG A 15 7.16 -16.00 13.30
CA ARG A 15 6.31 -14.97 12.72
C ARG A 15 4.97 -15.51 12.22
N LEU A 16 4.85 -16.82 11.98
CA LEU A 16 3.63 -17.43 11.45
C LEU A 16 2.78 -18.02 12.57
N ASP A 17 1.53 -17.56 12.67
CA ASP A 17 0.49 -18.24 13.43
C ASP A 17 -0.78 -18.35 12.57
N PRO A 18 -1.09 -19.53 12.01
CA PRO A 18 -2.21 -19.68 11.09
C PRO A 18 -3.58 -19.65 11.80
N SER A 19 -3.61 -19.81 13.12
CA SER A 19 -4.84 -19.88 13.92
C SER A 19 -5.28 -18.51 14.45
N ARG A 20 -4.34 -17.56 14.52
CA ARG A 20 -4.55 -16.29 15.20
C ARG A 20 -5.40 -15.32 14.38
N VAL A 21 -6.34 -14.68 15.06
CA VAL A 21 -7.17 -13.61 14.52
C VAL A 21 -7.13 -12.45 15.50
N VAL A 22 -6.48 -11.36 15.10
CA VAL A 22 -6.32 -10.16 15.93
C VAL A 22 -7.33 -9.11 15.50
N ARG A 23 -7.97 -8.43 16.45
CA ARG A 23 -8.81 -7.25 16.21
C ARG A 23 -8.68 -6.29 17.38
N ALA A 24 -8.75 -4.99 17.10
CA ALA A 24 -8.69 -4.02 18.20
C ALA A 24 -9.95 -4.08 19.08
N PRO A 25 -9.82 -3.97 20.41
CA PRO A 25 -10.96 -3.75 21.31
C PRO A 25 -11.81 -2.55 20.89
N ARG A 26 -13.11 -2.62 21.18
CA ARG A 26 -14.10 -1.59 20.83
C ARG A 26 -14.82 -1.06 22.08
N GLY A 27 -15.52 0.05 21.94
CA GLY A 27 -16.30 0.67 23.02
C GLY A 27 -15.47 1.43 24.05
N ALA A 28 -16.12 1.87 25.13
CA ALA A 28 -15.55 2.78 26.13
C ALA A 28 -14.79 2.11 27.29
N GLN A 29 -14.82 0.77 27.37
CA GLN A 29 -14.09 0.01 28.38
C GLN A 29 -12.59 -0.05 28.00
N LYS A 30 -11.70 0.32 28.91
CA LYS A 30 -10.25 0.23 28.71
C LYS A 30 -9.73 -1.12 29.18
N THR A 31 -8.73 -1.65 28.49
CA THR A 31 -7.87 -2.75 28.94
C THR A 31 -6.62 -2.22 29.63
N CYS A 32 -6.09 -1.09 29.15
CA CYS A 32 -4.91 -0.42 29.71
C CYS A 32 -5.27 0.59 30.81
N LYS A 33 -4.25 1.06 31.56
CA LYS A 33 -4.42 2.03 32.66
C LYS A 33 -5.00 3.38 32.19
N SER A 34 -4.67 3.84 30.98
CA SER A 34 -5.14 5.12 30.44
C SER A 34 -5.54 5.04 28.97
N TRP A 35 -6.23 6.09 28.49
CA TRP A 35 -6.64 6.17 27.08
C TRP A 35 -5.45 6.37 26.13
N LEU A 36 -4.35 6.98 26.62
CA LEU A 36 -3.13 7.16 25.81
C LEU A 36 -2.46 5.81 25.51
N THR A 37 -2.40 4.91 26.49
CA THR A 37 -1.85 3.56 26.31
C THR A 37 -2.85 2.63 25.63
N GLU A 38 -4.15 2.75 25.93
CA GLU A 38 -5.23 2.02 25.25
C GLU A 38 -5.27 2.34 23.74
N ALA A 39 -4.99 3.57 23.34
CA ALA A 39 -4.91 3.95 21.93
C ALA A 39 -3.82 3.15 21.20
N ALA A 40 -2.60 3.12 21.73
CA ALA A 40 -1.51 2.32 21.16
C ALA A 40 -1.87 0.81 21.14
N TYR A 41 -2.46 0.33 22.24
CA TYR A 41 -2.92 -1.06 22.39
C TYR A 41 -3.93 -1.46 21.32
N ARG A 42 -4.93 -0.60 21.05
CA ARG A 42 -5.92 -0.84 19.99
C ARG A 42 -5.27 -0.74 18.61
N MET A 43 -4.43 0.26 18.39
CA MET A 43 -3.91 0.53 17.05
C MET A 43 -2.94 -0.54 16.53
N ILE A 44 -2.07 -1.11 17.39
CA ILE A 44 -1.22 -2.24 16.97
C ILE A 44 -2.08 -3.45 16.56
N GLN A 45 -3.20 -3.67 17.25
CA GLN A 45 -4.15 -4.75 16.91
C GLN A 45 -4.96 -4.42 15.66
N ASN A 46 -5.31 -3.14 15.43
CA ASN A 46 -5.98 -2.70 14.19
C ASN A 46 -5.10 -2.96 12.97
N ASN A 47 -3.79 -2.73 13.08
CA ASN A 47 -2.83 -3.03 12.03
C ASN A 47 -2.79 -4.51 11.64
N LEU A 48 -3.31 -5.43 12.47
CA LEU A 48 -3.36 -6.87 12.20
C LEU A 48 -4.79 -7.40 12.02
N ASP A 49 -5.78 -6.51 11.94
CA ASP A 49 -7.16 -6.90 11.64
C ASP A 49 -7.23 -7.56 10.25
N PRO A 50 -7.88 -8.72 10.07
CA PRO A 50 -8.06 -9.35 8.75
C PRO A 50 -8.78 -8.48 7.71
N GLU A 51 -9.53 -7.48 8.16
CA GLU A 51 -10.15 -6.51 7.26
C GLU A 51 -9.16 -5.43 6.79
N VAL A 52 -8.03 -5.28 7.48
CA VAL A 52 -7.05 -4.20 7.31
C VAL A 52 -5.77 -4.72 6.66
N ALA A 53 -5.15 -5.73 7.25
CA ALA A 53 -3.82 -6.21 6.90
C ALA A 53 -3.82 -7.15 5.69
N GLU A 54 -2.75 -7.11 4.91
CA GLU A 54 -2.57 -7.98 3.74
C GLU A 54 -2.29 -9.44 4.12
N ASN A 55 -1.50 -9.68 5.18
CA ASN A 55 -1.21 -11.02 5.66
C ASN A 55 -0.95 -11.03 7.19
N PRO A 56 -2.00 -10.84 8.01
CA PRO A 56 -1.86 -10.65 9.46
C PRO A 56 -1.31 -11.87 10.19
N LYS A 57 -1.48 -13.08 9.63
CA LYS A 57 -0.95 -14.34 10.20
C LYS A 57 0.59 -14.37 10.26
N HIS A 58 1.24 -13.59 9.40
CA HIS A 58 2.69 -13.35 9.40
C HIS A 58 3.09 -11.98 9.99
N LEU A 59 2.17 -11.33 10.71
CA LEU A 59 2.29 -9.96 11.22
C LEU A 59 2.42 -8.88 10.13
N VAL A 60 2.26 -9.25 8.85
CA VAL A 60 2.47 -8.36 7.70
C VAL A 60 1.22 -7.51 7.49
N VAL A 61 1.42 -6.20 7.55
CA VAL A 61 0.39 -5.19 7.34
C VAL A 61 0.28 -4.85 5.86
N TYR A 62 1.38 -4.38 5.22
CA TYR A 62 1.43 -4.06 3.79
C TYR A 62 2.87 -3.86 3.27
N GLY A 63 3.02 -3.65 1.95
CA GLY A 63 4.25 -3.15 1.33
C GLY A 63 5.39 -4.18 1.28
N GLY A 64 5.10 -5.40 0.83
CA GLY A 64 6.03 -6.52 0.92
C GLY A 64 5.97 -7.14 2.31
N ILE A 65 7.04 -7.01 3.08
CA ILE A 65 7.18 -7.60 4.43
C ILE A 65 7.04 -6.58 5.57
N GLY A 66 6.31 -5.48 5.35
CA GLY A 66 6.08 -4.46 6.38
C GLY A 66 5.23 -5.01 7.53
N ARG A 67 5.81 -5.16 8.72
CA ARG A 67 5.17 -5.83 9.88
C ARG A 67 4.82 -4.88 11.03
N ALA A 68 3.85 -5.29 11.85
CA ALA A 68 3.44 -4.57 13.06
C ALA A 68 4.33 -4.85 14.28
N ALA A 69 4.88 -6.06 14.37
CA ALA A 69 5.82 -6.51 15.39
C ALA A 69 6.80 -7.51 14.78
N ARG A 70 7.95 -7.73 15.44
CA ARG A 70 9.05 -8.54 14.88
C ARG A 70 8.66 -9.99 14.67
N ASP A 71 8.02 -10.57 15.69
CA ASP A 71 7.52 -11.93 15.78
C ASP A 71 6.36 -11.97 16.79
N TRP A 72 5.68 -13.11 16.92
CA TRP A 72 4.50 -13.21 17.79
C TRP A 72 4.84 -13.03 19.28
N ALA A 73 6.02 -13.47 19.72
CA ALA A 73 6.46 -13.27 21.10
C ALA A 73 6.66 -11.78 21.41
N CYS A 74 7.24 -11.02 20.48
CA CYS A 74 7.36 -9.57 20.59
C CYS A 74 5.99 -8.89 20.60
N PHE A 75 5.06 -9.32 19.73
CA PHE A 75 3.69 -8.80 19.71
C PHE A 75 2.99 -9.01 21.06
N ASP A 76 2.99 -10.23 21.57
CA ASP A 76 2.36 -10.58 22.84
C ASP A 76 2.97 -9.80 24.00
N LYS A 77 4.31 -9.64 24.00
CA LYS A 77 5.00 -8.85 25.03
C LYS A 77 4.71 -7.35 24.92
N ILE A 78 4.54 -6.79 23.72
CA ILE A 78 4.11 -5.40 23.53
C ILE A 78 2.74 -5.20 24.16
N LEU A 79 1.78 -6.10 23.89
CA LEU A 79 0.44 -6.04 24.47
C LEU A 79 0.46 -6.15 25.99
N GLU A 80 1.28 -7.03 26.55
CA GLU A 80 1.48 -7.15 28.00
C GLU A 80 1.99 -5.84 28.60
N VAL A 81 3.09 -5.29 28.06
CA VAL A 81 3.69 -4.06 28.58
C VAL A 81 2.73 -2.87 28.46
N LEU A 82 1.99 -2.73 27.36
CA LEU A 82 1.03 -1.63 27.19
C LEU A 82 -0.12 -1.67 28.20
N LYS A 83 -0.52 -2.85 28.69
CA LYS A 83 -1.55 -2.96 29.74
C LYS A 83 -1.05 -2.41 31.08
N ASP A 84 0.22 -2.65 31.38
CA ASP A 84 0.82 -2.31 32.66
C ASP A 84 1.56 -0.95 32.68
N LEU A 85 1.76 -0.31 31.52
CA LEU A 85 2.46 0.97 31.39
C LEU A 85 1.74 2.12 32.13
N ASN A 86 2.45 2.81 33.02
CA ASN A 86 1.96 3.98 33.74
C ASN A 86 1.95 5.25 32.87
N ASP A 87 1.23 6.28 33.31
CA ASP A 87 1.10 7.53 32.56
C ASP A 87 2.39 8.36 32.52
N ASP A 88 3.34 8.10 33.42
CA ASP A 88 4.67 8.71 33.46
C ASP A 88 5.78 7.76 32.97
N GLU A 89 5.43 6.71 32.23
CA GLU A 89 6.38 5.77 31.63
C GLU A 89 6.34 5.80 30.10
N THR A 90 7.45 5.41 29.49
CA THR A 90 7.61 5.29 28.04
C THR A 90 8.20 3.94 27.66
N LEU A 91 7.49 3.19 26.81
CA LEU A 91 7.97 1.98 26.16
C LEU A 91 8.89 2.31 24.97
N LEU A 92 10.05 1.66 24.90
CA LEU A 92 10.92 1.67 23.73
C LEU A 92 10.69 0.42 22.88
N VAL A 93 10.37 0.61 21.60
CA VAL A 93 10.25 -0.45 20.59
C VAL A 93 11.37 -0.32 19.57
N GLN A 94 12.25 -1.32 19.52
CA GLN A 94 13.36 -1.39 18.57
C GLN A 94 13.04 -2.45 17.51
N SER A 95 12.91 -2.06 16.25
CA SER A 95 12.54 -2.94 15.13
C SER A 95 11.47 -3.98 15.53
N GLY A 96 10.33 -3.50 16.01
CA GLY A 96 9.18 -4.31 16.41
C GLY A 96 9.32 -5.16 17.68
N LYS A 97 10.36 -4.95 18.50
CA LYS A 97 10.59 -5.64 19.78
C LYS A 97 10.50 -4.66 20.96
N PRO A 98 9.77 -4.97 22.04
CA PRO A 98 9.74 -4.14 23.24
C PRO A 98 11.04 -4.36 24.04
N VAL A 99 11.92 -3.35 24.09
CA VAL A 99 13.28 -3.51 24.64
C VAL A 99 13.49 -2.88 26.01
N GLY A 100 12.59 -2.00 26.45
CA GLY A 100 12.67 -1.40 27.78
C GLY A 100 11.54 -0.41 28.05
N VAL A 101 11.30 -0.17 29.32
CA VAL A 101 10.39 0.85 29.83
C VAL A 101 11.18 1.76 30.75
N PHE A 102 11.03 3.08 30.58
CA PHE A 102 11.73 4.08 31.38
C PHE A 102 10.73 5.11 31.90
N GLN A 103 11.00 5.61 33.11
CA GLN A 103 10.24 6.72 33.67
C GLN A 103 10.55 8.00 32.88
N THR A 104 9.49 8.72 32.51
CA THR A 104 9.49 10.02 31.83
C THR A 104 8.53 10.97 32.57
N HIS A 105 7.44 11.39 31.94
CA HIS A 105 6.41 12.26 32.52
C HIS A 105 5.11 12.18 31.70
N ALA A 106 3.99 12.65 32.26
CA ALA A 106 2.65 12.55 31.64
C ALA A 106 2.56 13.11 30.21
N ASP A 107 3.26 14.21 29.92
CA ASP A 107 3.24 14.84 28.58
C ASP A 107 4.23 14.22 27.56
N ALA A 108 5.05 13.25 27.98
CA ALA A 108 5.94 12.53 27.06
C ALA A 108 5.16 11.51 26.21
N PRO A 109 5.72 11.04 25.08
CA PRO A 109 5.16 9.91 24.36
C PRO A 109 5.12 8.64 25.22
N ARG A 110 4.02 7.91 25.19
CA ARG A 110 3.92 6.59 25.85
C ARG A 110 4.75 5.52 25.16
N VAL A 111 5.00 5.66 23.86
CA VAL A 111 5.79 4.71 23.07
C VAL A 111 6.72 5.47 22.14
N LEU A 112 8.00 5.11 22.13
CA LEU A 112 8.99 5.56 21.15
C LEU A 112 9.42 4.37 20.30
N ILE A 113 9.37 4.54 18.97
CA ILE A 113 9.57 3.46 18.02
C ILE A 113 10.71 3.82 17.06
N ALA A 114 11.70 2.93 16.96
CA ALA A 114 12.78 3.02 15.99
C ALA A 114 12.88 1.70 15.22
N ASN A 115 12.32 1.67 14.01
CA ASN A 115 12.30 0.48 13.16
C ASN A 115 13.25 0.64 11.97
N SER A 116 13.90 -0.46 11.60
CA SER A 116 14.61 -0.61 10.32
C SER A 116 15.80 0.34 10.07
N ASN A 117 16.28 1.03 11.11
CA ASN A 117 17.45 1.89 11.01
C ASN A 117 18.74 1.05 10.91
N LEU A 118 19.53 1.32 9.86
CA LEU A 118 20.86 0.76 9.65
C LEU A 118 21.86 1.89 9.42
N VAL A 119 23.11 1.69 9.85
CA VAL A 119 24.20 2.61 9.52
C VAL A 119 24.33 2.66 7.99
N PRO A 120 24.50 3.85 7.35
CA PRO A 120 24.30 4.00 5.91
C PRO A 120 25.07 3.02 5.01
N LYS A 121 26.31 2.65 5.37
CA LYS A 121 27.11 1.69 4.60
C LYS A 121 26.49 0.29 4.53
N TRP A 122 25.66 -0.06 5.51
CA TRP A 122 24.95 -1.35 5.63
C TRP A 122 23.45 -1.23 5.34
N ALA A 123 22.95 -0.05 4.96
CA ALA A 123 21.53 0.18 4.71
C ALA A 123 21.10 -0.37 3.33
N ASN A 124 21.16 -1.70 3.19
CA ASN A 124 20.76 -2.43 1.99
C ASN A 124 19.99 -3.71 2.36
N TRP A 125 19.29 -4.28 1.37
CA TRP A 125 18.44 -5.45 1.58
C TRP A 125 19.21 -6.72 1.94
N GLU A 126 20.43 -6.89 1.44
CA GLU A 126 21.25 -8.08 1.76
C GLU A 126 21.54 -8.14 3.26
N HIS A 127 22.05 -7.04 3.83
CA HIS A 127 22.34 -6.97 5.25
C HIS A 127 21.06 -6.95 6.11
N PHE A 128 20.00 -6.28 5.65
CA PHE A 128 18.68 -6.38 6.27
C PHE A 128 18.24 -7.86 6.40
N ASN A 129 18.32 -8.62 5.32
CA ASN A 129 17.86 -10.02 5.26
C ASN A 129 18.72 -10.94 6.13
N GLU A 130 20.03 -10.68 6.20
CA GLU A 130 20.94 -11.36 7.12
C GLU A 130 20.49 -11.18 8.58
N LEU A 131 20.19 -9.94 9.00
CA LEU A 131 19.74 -9.64 10.36
C LEU A 131 18.33 -10.16 10.64
N ASP A 132 17.43 -10.09 9.65
CA ASP A 132 16.06 -10.63 9.78
C ASP A 132 16.10 -12.14 10.02
N ARG A 133 16.91 -12.90 9.27
CA ARG A 133 17.09 -14.36 9.51
C ARG A 133 17.63 -14.69 10.90
N LYS A 134 18.42 -13.80 11.50
CA LYS A 134 18.92 -13.93 12.88
C LYS A 134 17.90 -13.50 13.94
N GLY A 135 16.70 -13.06 13.55
CA GLY A 135 15.66 -12.53 14.48
C GLY A 135 16.00 -11.15 15.05
N LEU A 136 16.90 -10.40 14.41
CA LEU A 136 17.38 -9.11 14.91
C LEU A 136 16.66 -7.91 14.29
N PHE A 137 15.85 -8.13 13.26
CA PHE A 137 15.33 -7.03 12.44
C PHE A 137 13.87 -7.21 12.03
N MET A 138 13.26 -6.10 11.67
CA MET A 138 11.89 -6.02 11.16
C MET A 138 11.82 -4.87 10.17
N TYR A 139 11.11 -5.05 9.06
CA TYR A 139 10.76 -3.96 8.15
C TYR A 139 9.50 -3.27 8.68
N GLY A 140 9.63 -2.01 9.10
CA GLY A 140 8.52 -1.24 9.67
C GLY A 140 7.64 -0.55 8.63
N GLN A 141 8.08 -0.49 7.37
CA GLN A 141 7.50 0.41 6.37
C GLN A 141 7.37 1.83 7.00
N MET A 142 6.27 2.54 6.75
CA MET A 142 5.93 3.81 7.36
C MET A 142 4.95 3.58 8.52
N THR A 143 3.76 3.04 8.21
CA THR A 143 2.63 2.91 9.16
C THR A 143 2.39 1.49 9.68
N ALA A 144 3.11 0.49 9.15
CA ALA A 144 3.01 -0.89 9.61
C ALA A 144 3.61 -1.03 11.02
N GLY A 145 4.89 -0.68 11.19
CA GLY A 145 5.60 -0.79 12.45
C GLY A 145 5.37 0.36 13.44
N SER A 146 4.62 1.40 13.03
CA SER A 146 4.25 2.55 13.88
C SER A 146 2.76 2.59 14.24
N TRP A 147 2.02 1.54 13.86
CA TRP A 147 0.65 1.28 14.35
C TRP A 147 -0.34 2.39 14.00
N ILE A 148 -0.39 2.79 12.73
CA ILE A 148 -1.37 3.79 12.26
C ILE A 148 -1.86 3.51 10.82
N TYR A 149 -1.87 2.24 10.44
CA TYR A 149 -2.42 1.80 9.17
C TYR A 149 -3.94 1.63 9.29
N ILE A 150 -4.65 2.15 8.30
CA ILE A 150 -6.13 2.24 8.27
C ILE A 150 -6.69 1.60 6.99
N GLY A 151 -6.00 0.57 6.50
CA GLY A 151 -6.29 -0.06 5.22
C GLY A 151 -5.93 0.83 4.03
N SER A 152 -6.53 0.52 2.88
CA SER A 152 -6.26 1.21 1.61
C SER A 152 -6.70 2.67 1.63
N GLN A 153 -7.57 3.08 2.57
CA GLN A 153 -7.97 4.47 2.74
C GLN A 153 -6.78 5.38 3.03
N GLY A 154 -5.77 4.91 3.76
CA GLY A 154 -4.65 5.73 4.18
C GLY A 154 -3.81 6.34 3.05
N ILE A 155 -3.93 5.83 1.82
CA ILE A 155 -3.26 6.39 0.63
C ILE A 155 -4.23 6.87 -0.45
N VAL A 156 -5.52 6.50 -0.38
CA VAL A 156 -6.47 6.82 -1.46
C VAL A 156 -6.66 8.32 -1.65
N GLN A 157 -6.55 9.14 -0.59
CA GLN A 157 -6.55 10.59 -0.74
C GLN A 157 -5.31 11.09 -1.49
N GLY A 158 -4.11 10.61 -1.13
CA GLY A 158 -2.87 11.03 -1.79
C GLY A 158 -2.85 10.64 -3.27
N THR A 159 -3.38 9.46 -3.60
CA THR A 159 -3.54 9.01 -4.99
C THR A 159 -4.62 9.77 -5.74
N TYR A 160 -5.74 10.08 -5.09
CA TYR A 160 -6.77 10.94 -5.65
C TYR A 160 -6.21 12.34 -5.96
N GLU A 161 -5.53 12.98 -5.00
CA GLU A 161 -4.93 14.31 -5.21
C GLU A 161 -3.85 14.29 -6.31
N THR A 162 -3.10 13.20 -6.42
CA THR A 162 -2.14 13.04 -7.53
C THR A 162 -2.85 13.00 -8.88
N PHE A 163 -3.90 12.17 -9.03
CA PHE A 163 -4.63 12.08 -10.30
C PHE A 163 -5.43 13.33 -10.61
N VAL A 164 -5.99 14.00 -9.61
CA VAL A 164 -6.66 15.29 -9.79
C VAL A 164 -5.67 16.33 -10.28
N GLU A 165 -4.48 16.41 -9.68
CA GLU A 165 -3.47 17.38 -10.11
C GLU A 165 -2.90 17.05 -11.50
N ALA A 166 -2.66 15.77 -11.80
CA ALA A 166 -2.31 15.35 -13.16
C ALA A 166 -3.41 15.73 -14.18
N GLY A 167 -4.69 15.56 -13.80
CA GLY A 167 -5.82 16.00 -14.62
C GLY A 167 -5.81 17.51 -14.85
N ARG A 168 -5.53 18.32 -13.81
CA ARG A 168 -5.42 19.79 -13.94
C ARG A 168 -4.33 20.21 -14.91
N GLN A 169 -3.15 19.60 -14.79
CA GLN A 169 -1.98 19.98 -15.59
C GLN A 169 -2.09 19.54 -17.06
N HIS A 170 -2.64 18.34 -17.32
CA HIS A 170 -2.61 17.74 -18.65
C HIS A 170 -3.94 17.81 -19.40
N TYR A 171 -5.06 17.92 -18.66
CA TYR A 171 -6.42 17.73 -19.20
C TYR A 171 -7.43 18.77 -18.69
N ASN A 172 -6.97 19.95 -18.28
CA ASN A 172 -7.82 21.04 -17.75
C ASN A 172 -8.72 20.62 -16.57
N GLY A 173 -8.31 19.60 -15.82
CA GLY A 173 -9.03 19.06 -14.68
C GLY A 173 -10.14 18.06 -15.02
N ASP A 174 -10.30 17.67 -16.29
CA ASP A 174 -11.36 16.78 -16.74
C ASP A 174 -10.83 15.43 -17.25
N TRP A 175 -11.13 14.38 -16.50
CA TRP A 175 -10.83 12.99 -16.84
C TRP A 175 -11.93 12.29 -17.65
N ALA A 176 -13.04 12.97 -17.97
CA ALA A 176 -14.16 12.36 -18.68
C ALA A 176 -13.73 11.81 -20.05
N GLY A 177 -13.90 10.50 -20.23
CA GLY A 177 -13.51 9.80 -21.46
C GLY A 177 -12.04 9.42 -21.55
N ARG A 178 -11.28 9.58 -20.46
CA ARG A 178 -9.85 9.28 -20.36
C ARG A 178 -9.61 8.11 -19.43
N TRP A 179 -8.45 7.47 -19.58
CA TRP A 179 -8.09 6.34 -18.73
C TRP A 179 -6.64 6.30 -18.26
N ILE A 180 -6.45 5.74 -17.08
CA ILE A 180 -5.16 5.62 -16.39
C ILE A 180 -4.71 4.16 -16.43
N LEU A 181 -3.47 3.92 -16.85
CA LEU A 181 -2.82 2.61 -16.80
C LEU A 181 -1.89 2.53 -15.58
N THR A 182 -2.02 1.47 -14.79
CA THR A 182 -1.11 1.19 -13.67
C THR A 182 -1.03 -0.31 -13.35
N ALA A 183 -0.20 -0.68 -12.38
CA ALA A 183 -0.09 -2.03 -11.84
C ALA A 183 0.07 -2.05 -10.31
N GLY A 184 -0.21 -3.22 -9.73
CA GLY A 184 -0.14 -3.48 -8.29
C GLY A 184 -1.46 -3.17 -7.56
N LEU A 185 -2.11 -4.21 -7.04
CA LEU A 185 -3.32 -4.15 -6.20
C LEU A 185 -3.06 -4.63 -4.77
N GLY A 186 -1.85 -4.45 -4.25
CA GLY A 186 -1.51 -4.67 -2.84
C GLY A 186 -2.19 -3.64 -1.90
N GLY A 187 -1.85 -3.64 -0.59
CA GLY A 187 -2.57 -2.80 0.39
C GLY A 187 -2.59 -1.30 0.08
N MET A 188 -1.52 -0.76 -0.53
CA MET A 188 -1.49 0.62 -1.05
C MET A 188 -1.92 0.70 -2.52
N GLY A 189 -1.39 -0.21 -3.37
CA GLY A 189 -1.74 -0.36 -4.79
C GLY A 189 -3.24 -0.41 -5.08
N GLY A 190 -3.99 -1.07 -4.20
CA GLY A 190 -5.44 -1.22 -4.28
C GLY A 190 -6.21 0.10 -4.19
N ALA A 191 -5.58 1.20 -3.78
CA ALA A 191 -6.21 2.51 -3.75
C ALA A 191 -6.27 3.21 -5.13
N GLN A 192 -5.38 2.85 -6.07
CA GLN A 192 -5.30 3.52 -7.38
C GLN A 192 -6.60 3.42 -8.19
N PRO A 193 -7.24 2.25 -8.31
CA PRO A 193 -8.53 2.08 -8.98
C PRO A 193 -9.63 3.05 -8.47
N LEU A 194 -9.82 3.10 -7.15
CA LEU A 194 -10.82 3.97 -6.55
C LEU A 194 -10.44 5.44 -6.72
N ALA A 195 -9.18 5.80 -6.47
CA ALA A 195 -8.69 7.16 -6.65
C ALA A 195 -8.91 7.68 -8.07
N ALA A 196 -8.63 6.85 -9.10
CA ALA A 196 -8.89 7.20 -10.49
C ALA A 196 -10.37 7.42 -10.75
N THR A 197 -11.23 6.53 -10.23
CA THR A 197 -12.69 6.65 -10.36
C THR A 197 -13.22 7.91 -9.68
N LEU A 198 -12.71 8.25 -8.49
CA LEU A 198 -13.07 9.47 -7.77
C LEU A 198 -12.58 10.73 -8.50
N ALA A 199 -11.44 10.67 -9.18
CA ALA A 199 -10.96 11.75 -10.05
C ALA A 199 -11.76 11.86 -11.37
N GLY A 200 -12.62 10.89 -11.68
CA GLY A 200 -13.46 10.87 -12.88
C GLY A 200 -12.88 10.10 -14.08
N ALA A 201 -11.79 9.34 -13.87
CA ALA A 201 -11.14 8.56 -14.92
C ALA A 201 -11.63 7.11 -14.96
N VAL A 202 -11.53 6.49 -16.14
CA VAL A 202 -11.46 5.02 -16.23
C VAL A 202 -10.07 4.56 -15.80
N SER A 203 -9.90 3.37 -15.23
CA SER A 203 -8.57 2.84 -14.93
C SER A 203 -8.40 1.38 -15.28
N LEU A 204 -7.23 1.01 -15.77
CA LEU A 204 -6.76 -0.37 -15.86
C LEU A 204 -5.65 -0.60 -14.85
N THR A 205 -5.83 -1.58 -13.96
CA THR A 205 -4.79 -1.97 -13.01
C THR A 205 -4.41 -3.44 -13.18
N ILE A 206 -3.16 -3.68 -13.53
CA ILE A 206 -2.60 -5.03 -13.72
C ILE A 206 -2.18 -5.59 -12.35
N GLU A 207 -2.55 -6.83 -12.05
CA GLU A 207 -2.17 -7.51 -10.81
C GLU A 207 -1.90 -8.99 -11.08
N CYS A 208 -0.85 -9.55 -10.49
CA CYS A 208 -0.46 -10.93 -10.75
C CYS A 208 -1.12 -11.95 -9.81
N GLN A 209 -1.63 -11.54 -8.65
CA GLN A 209 -2.27 -12.40 -7.66
C GLN A 209 -3.80 -12.19 -7.67
N GLN A 210 -4.54 -13.25 -8.03
CA GLN A 210 -6.01 -13.23 -8.02
C GLN A 210 -6.58 -12.85 -6.65
N SER A 211 -5.95 -13.31 -5.56
CA SER A 211 -6.38 -12.99 -4.19
C SER A 211 -6.37 -11.49 -3.89
N SER A 212 -5.44 -10.72 -4.47
CA SER A 212 -5.38 -9.26 -4.34
C SER A 212 -6.53 -8.58 -5.09
N ILE A 213 -6.87 -9.07 -6.29
CA ILE A 213 -8.02 -8.61 -7.08
C ILE A 213 -9.32 -8.87 -6.30
N ASP A 214 -9.51 -10.11 -5.83
CA ASP A 214 -10.68 -10.52 -5.06
C ASP A 214 -10.88 -9.67 -3.80
N PHE A 215 -9.78 -9.34 -3.10
CA PHE A 215 -9.82 -8.47 -1.94
C PHE A 215 -10.36 -7.08 -2.32
N ARG A 216 -9.93 -6.52 -3.46
CA ARG A 216 -10.26 -5.15 -3.87
C ARG A 216 -11.67 -5.05 -4.44
N LEU A 217 -12.14 -6.10 -5.10
CA LEU A 217 -13.55 -6.25 -5.45
C LEU A 217 -14.42 -6.32 -4.19
N ARG A 218 -14.06 -7.17 -3.21
CA ARG A 218 -14.82 -7.30 -1.95
C ARG A 218 -14.88 -6.00 -1.16
N THR A 219 -13.79 -5.23 -1.15
CA THR A 219 -13.71 -3.94 -0.45
C THR A 219 -14.19 -2.76 -1.28
N ARG A 220 -14.68 -2.99 -2.51
CA ARG A 220 -15.20 -1.99 -3.45
C ARG A 220 -14.19 -0.92 -3.85
N TYR A 221 -12.91 -1.27 -3.81
CA TYR A 221 -11.83 -0.44 -4.32
C TYR A 221 -11.67 -0.61 -5.84
N VAL A 222 -12.03 -1.77 -6.38
CA VAL A 222 -12.10 -2.07 -7.83
C VAL A 222 -13.55 -2.41 -8.18
N ASP A 223 -14.03 -1.96 -9.35
CA ASP A 223 -15.41 -2.21 -9.80
C ASP A 223 -15.55 -3.51 -10.61
N LYS A 224 -14.57 -3.82 -11.47
CA LYS A 224 -14.63 -4.96 -12.41
C LYS A 224 -13.28 -5.66 -12.55
N GLN A 225 -13.33 -6.93 -12.92
CA GLN A 225 -12.19 -7.68 -13.44
C GLN A 225 -12.46 -8.05 -14.90
N ALA A 226 -11.50 -7.75 -15.78
CA ALA A 226 -11.54 -8.18 -17.18
C ALA A 226 -11.08 -9.63 -17.32
N LYS A 227 -11.60 -10.32 -18.35
CA LYS A 227 -11.25 -11.73 -18.63
C LYS A 227 -9.84 -11.88 -19.19
N ASP A 228 -9.46 -10.95 -20.06
CA ASP A 228 -8.18 -10.89 -20.75
C ASP A 228 -7.92 -9.44 -21.21
N LEU A 229 -6.79 -9.22 -21.89
CA LEU A 229 -6.40 -7.89 -22.35
C LEU A 229 -7.36 -7.31 -23.40
N ASP A 230 -7.95 -8.13 -24.25
CA ASP A 230 -8.88 -7.67 -25.28
C ASP A 230 -10.21 -7.22 -24.66
N ASP A 231 -10.74 -7.99 -23.72
CA ASP A 231 -11.90 -7.63 -22.91
C ASP A 231 -11.63 -6.36 -22.09
N ALA A 232 -10.45 -6.22 -21.49
CA ALA A 232 -10.05 -5.00 -20.78
C ALA A 232 -10.10 -3.76 -21.69
N LEU A 233 -9.50 -3.84 -22.88
CA LEU A 233 -9.48 -2.74 -23.85
C LEU A 233 -10.88 -2.43 -24.40
N ALA A 234 -11.74 -3.44 -24.57
CA ALA A 234 -13.13 -3.25 -24.99
C ALA A 234 -13.94 -2.52 -23.91
N LEU A 235 -13.80 -2.91 -22.64
CA LEU A 235 -14.42 -2.23 -21.51
C LEU A 235 -13.93 -0.78 -21.40
N ILE A 236 -12.61 -0.54 -21.50
CA ILE A 236 -12.05 0.82 -21.45
C ILE A 236 -12.69 1.71 -22.52
N ARG A 237 -12.73 1.25 -23.79
CA ARG A 237 -13.38 2.01 -24.87
C ARG A 237 -14.84 2.33 -24.55
N GLN A 238 -15.60 1.32 -24.14
CA GLN A 238 -17.03 1.46 -23.81
C GLN A 238 -17.27 2.54 -22.74
N TYR A 239 -16.51 2.52 -21.65
CA TYR A 239 -16.71 3.45 -20.53
C TYR A 239 -16.13 4.83 -20.82
N CYS A 240 -15.03 4.92 -21.57
CA CYS A 240 -14.51 6.18 -22.06
C CYS A 240 -15.50 6.89 -22.99
N GLU A 241 -16.09 6.19 -23.97
CA GLU A 241 -17.10 6.75 -24.89
C GLU A 241 -18.34 7.27 -24.14
N ARG A 242 -18.74 6.57 -23.07
CA ARG A 242 -19.86 6.97 -22.20
C ARG A 242 -19.50 8.03 -21.17
N LYS A 243 -18.22 8.38 -21.03
CA LYS A 243 -17.69 9.27 -19.99
C LYS A 243 -18.08 8.83 -18.58
N GLU A 244 -18.07 7.51 -18.35
CA GLU A 244 -18.40 6.89 -17.08
C GLU A 244 -17.12 6.41 -16.41
N ALA A 245 -16.79 6.96 -15.24
CA ALA A 245 -15.60 6.57 -14.49
C ALA A 245 -15.80 5.17 -13.88
N ILE A 246 -14.92 4.24 -14.27
CA ILE A 246 -14.92 2.87 -13.73
C ILE A 246 -13.50 2.32 -13.63
N SER A 247 -13.29 1.47 -12.65
CA SER A 247 -12.03 0.77 -12.46
C SER A 247 -12.07 -0.70 -12.88
N ILE A 248 -11.05 -1.12 -13.62
CA ILE A 248 -10.92 -2.46 -14.21
C ILE A 248 -9.59 -3.07 -13.73
N ALA A 249 -9.65 -4.21 -13.07
CA ALA A 249 -8.49 -5.05 -12.81
C ALA A 249 -8.25 -6.02 -13.96
N LEU A 250 -6.99 -6.34 -14.22
CA LEU A 250 -6.57 -7.37 -15.17
C LEU A 250 -5.55 -8.29 -14.50
N LEU A 251 -5.84 -9.59 -14.50
CA LEU A 251 -4.93 -10.60 -13.99
C LEU A 251 -3.78 -10.79 -14.98
N GLY A 252 -2.54 -10.56 -14.54
CA GLY A 252 -1.34 -10.81 -15.35
C GLY A 252 -0.09 -10.11 -14.81
N ASN A 253 1.01 -10.21 -15.57
CA ASN A 253 2.27 -9.57 -15.21
C ASN A 253 2.42 -8.21 -15.90
N ALA A 254 2.72 -7.15 -15.14
CA ALA A 254 2.92 -5.81 -15.69
C ALA A 254 4.11 -5.76 -16.67
N ALA A 255 5.18 -6.53 -16.42
CA ALA A 255 6.33 -6.64 -17.31
C ALA A 255 6.01 -7.35 -18.65
N GLU A 256 4.83 -7.97 -18.79
CA GLU A 256 4.35 -8.57 -20.04
C GLU A 256 3.30 -7.68 -20.70
N ILE A 257 2.31 -7.23 -19.92
CA ILE A 257 1.14 -6.51 -20.43
C ILE A 257 1.49 -5.07 -20.82
N VAL A 258 2.33 -4.37 -20.07
CA VAL A 258 2.67 -2.98 -20.41
C VAL A 258 3.45 -2.90 -21.73
N PRO A 259 4.49 -3.72 -21.99
CA PRO A 259 5.10 -3.80 -23.32
C PRO A 259 4.12 -4.21 -24.44
N GLU A 260 3.18 -5.11 -24.17
CA GLU A 260 2.17 -5.48 -25.16
C GLU A 260 1.21 -4.32 -25.49
N LEU A 261 0.78 -3.56 -24.48
CA LEU A 261 -0.02 -2.35 -24.67
C LEU A 261 0.72 -1.30 -25.49
N VAL A 262 2.03 -1.15 -25.28
CA VAL A 262 2.88 -0.25 -26.09
C VAL A 262 2.88 -0.67 -27.56
N LYS A 263 3.10 -1.95 -27.87
CA LYS A 263 3.06 -2.47 -29.26
C LYS A 263 1.71 -2.18 -29.91
N ARG A 264 0.61 -2.42 -29.19
CA ARG A 264 -0.74 -2.14 -29.68
C ARG A 264 -0.98 -0.65 -29.90
N ALA A 265 -0.50 0.20 -29.00
CA ALA A 265 -0.58 1.66 -29.15
C ALA A 265 0.22 2.17 -30.38
N GLN A 266 1.41 1.62 -30.64
CA GLN A 266 2.20 1.91 -31.83
C GLN A 266 1.49 1.46 -33.12
N ALA A 267 0.74 0.36 -33.06
CA ALA A 267 -0.08 -0.14 -34.16
C ALA A 267 -1.43 0.60 -34.33
N GLY A 268 -1.66 1.71 -33.61
CA GLY A 268 -2.89 2.51 -33.71
C GLY A 268 -4.01 2.11 -32.75
N GLY A 269 -3.72 1.26 -31.76
CA GLY A 269 -4.61 0.95 -30.66
C GLY A 269 -4.86 2.13 -29.72
N ILE A 270 -5.82 1.96 -28.81
CA ILE A 270 -6.13 2.97 -27.78
C ILE A 270 -4.92 3.16 -26.85
N LYS A 271 -4.66 4.42 -26.47
CA LYS A 271 -3.53 4.82 -25.62
C LYS A 271 -4.04 5.26 -24.25
N PRO A 272 -3.33 4.98 -23.15
CA PRO A 272 -3.65 5.58 -21.87
C PRO A 272 -3.40 7.09 -21.89
N ASP A 273 -4.12 7.79 -21.02
CA ASP A 273 -3.95 9.23 -20.77
C ASP A 273 -2.98 9.50 -19.61
N LEU A 274 -2.66 8.49 -18.80
CA LEU A 274 -1.61 8.55 -17.78
C LEU A 274 -1.06 7.14 -17.55
N VAL A 275 0.25 7.02 -17.36
CA VAL A 275 0.91 5.77 -17.00
C VAL A 275 1.64 5.92 -15.67
N THR A 276 1.43 4.98 -14.77
CA THR A 276 2.18 4.89 -13.51
C THR A 276 2.33 3.44 -13.07
N ASP A 277 2.97 3.21 -11.92
CA ASP A 277 3.15 1.88 -11.34
C ASP A 277 3.19 1.93 -9.82
N GLN A 278 2.56 0.95 -9.17
CA GLN A 278 2.62 0.74 -7.73
C GLN A 278 2.81 -0.74 -7.34
N THR A 279 3.44 -1.54 -8.21
CA THR A 279 4.04 -2.80 -7.80
C THR A 279 5.02 -2.60 -6.63
N SER A 280 5.34 -3.64 -5.86
CA SER A 280 6.30 -3.50 -4.75
C SER A 280 7.76 -3.65 -5.24
N ALA A 281 8.14 -2.89 -6.25
CA ALA A 281 9.48 -2.91 -6.86
C ALA A 281 10.62 -2.54 -5.89
N HIS A 282 10.31 -1.95 -4.73
CA HIS A 282 11.27 -1.64 -3.67
C HIS A 282 11.84 -2.89 -2.99
N ASP A 283 11.19 -4.05 -3.12
CA ASP A 283 11.61 -5.35 -2.59
C ASP A 283 11.50 -6.41 -3.69
N LEU A 284 12.60 -6.70 -4.37
CA LEU A 284 12.62 -7.60 -5.54
C LEU A 284 12.38 -9.07 -5.21
N ILE A 285 12.60 -9.48 -3.95
CA ILE A 285 12.35 -10.85 -3.53
C ILE A 285 10.87 -11.03 -3.23
N ASN A 286 10.28 -10.13 -2.43
CA ASN A 286 8.93 -10.31 -1.91
C ASN A 286 7.84 -9.54 -2.67
N GLY A 287 8.22 -8.57 -3.52
CA GLY A 287 7.32 -7.56 -4.03
C GLY A 287 7.11 -7.49 -5.55
N TYR A 288 8.00 -8.06 -6.37
CA TYR A 288 7.88 -8.05 -7.84
C TYR A 288 7.97 -9.45 -8.44
N LEU A 289 6.94 -9.87 -9.19
CA LEU A 289 6.89 -11.17 -9.87
C LEU A 289 7.71 -11.12 -11.17
N PRO A 290 8.76 -11.95 -11.34
CA PRO A 290 9.49 -12.01 -12.59
C PRO A 290 8.62 -12.46 -13.77
N ILE A 291 8.95 -11.99 -14.97
CA ILE A 291 8.32 -12.40 -16.22
C ILE A 291 8.42 -13.92 -16.43
N GLY A 292 7.35 -14.56 -16.91
CA GLY A 292 7.31 -16.02 -17.12
C GLY A 292 7.24 -16.88 -15.85
N TRP A 293 7.26 -16.29 -14.65
CA TRP A 293 7.06 -17.01 -13.40
C TRP A 293 5.59 -17.08 -13.01
N SER A 294 5.17 -18.23 -12.49
CA SER A 294 3.91 -18.33 -11.76
C SER A 294 4.06 -17.76 -10.34
N VAL A 295 2.96 -17.29 -9.77
CA VAL A 295 2.91 -16.85 -8.36
C VAL A 295 3.38 -17.97 -7.42
N ALA A 296 3.04 -19.23 -7.71
CA ALA A 296 3.46 -20.37 -6.87
C ALA A 296 4.98 -20.55 -6.86
N GLN A 297 5.64 -20.48 -8.03
CA GLN A 297 7.10 -20.54 -8.13
C GLN A 297 7.74 -19.37 -7.38
N TRP A 298 7.20 -18.18 -7.54
CA TRP A 298 7.70 -16.98 -6.87
C TRP A 298 7.60 -17.08 -5.34
N LYS A 299 6.45 -17.52 -4.82
CA LYS A 299 6.27 -17.77 -3.38
C LYS A 299 7.21 -18.86 -2.85
N ALA A 300 7.46 -19.91 -3.61
CA ALA A 300 8.42 -20.95 -3.22
C ALA A 300 9.85 -20.40 -3.14
N ALA A 301 10.29 -19.64 -4.15
CA ALA A 301 11.63 -19.02 -4.17
C ALA A 301 11.83 -17.96 -3.08
N GLN A 302 10.77 -17.26 -2.66
CA GLN A 302 10.84 -16.35 -1.50
C GLN A 302 11.30 -17.06 -0.23
N GLN A 303 10.90 -18.32 -0.05
CA GLN A 303 11.23 -19.12 1.14
C GLN A 303 12.58 -19.82 1.05
N ASP A 304 13.24 -19.77 -0.11
CA ASP A 304 14.52 -20.45 -0.37
C ASP A 304 15.64 -19.42 -0.61
N PRO A 305 16.48 -19.14 0.41
CA PRO A 305 17.59 -18.20 0.29
C PRO A 305 18.56 -18.52 -0.85
N SER A 306 18.67 -19.78 -1.28
CA SER A 306 19.56 -20.15 -2.39
C SER A 306 19.08 -19.60 -3.74
N GLN A 307 17.77 -19.34 -3.87
CA GLN A 307 17.16 -18.77 -5.07
C GLN A 307 17.10 -17.24 -5.06
N HIS A 308 17.38 -16.58 -3.93
CA HIS A 308 17.22 -15.13 -3.78
C HIS A 308 18.06 -14.33 -4.78
N ALA A 309 19.27 -14.79 -5.10
CA ALA A 309 20.12 -14.12 -6.09
C ALA A 309 19.50 -14.17 -7.49
N GLN A 310 19.04 -15.34 -7.94
CA GLN A 310 18.38 -15.51 -9.22
C GLN A 310 17.06 -14.72 -9.28
N LEU A 311 16.24 -14.84 -8.23
CA LEU A 311 14.97 -14.15 -8.14
C LEU A 311 15.16 -12.63 -8.22
N THR A 312 16.11 -12.08 -7.48
CA THR A 312 16.43 -10.65 -7.50
C THR A 312 16.84 -10.19 -8.90
N ALA A 313 17.74 -10.92 -9.57
CA ALA A 313 18.20 -10.58 -10.91
C ALA A 313 17.04 -10.64 -11.94
N GLN A 314 16.20 -11.67 -11.89
CA GLN A 314 15.09 -11.81 -12.83
C GLN A 314 13.95 -10.80 -12.57
N ALA A 315 13.69 -10.46 -11.31
CA ALA A 315 12.76 -9.39 -10.93
C ALA A 315 13.27 -8.02 -11.38
N ALA A 316 14.57 -7.72 -11.19
CA ALA A 316 15.20 -6.49 -11.69
C ALA A 316 15.09 -6.36 -13.21
N ASN A 317 15.39 -7.44 -13.94
CA ASN A 317 15.25 -7.47 -15.39
C ASN A 317 13.80 -7.25 -15.85
N SER A 318 12.83 -7.82 -15.13
CA SER A 318 11.41 -7.60 -15.40
C SER A 318 10.98 -6.15 -15.10
N CYS A 319 11.54 -5.52 -14.06
CA CYS A 319 11.35 -4.09 -13.80
C CYS A 319 11.94 -3.26 -14.94
N ALA A 320 13.12 -3.59 -15.45
CA ALA A 320 13.76 -2.90 -16.56
C ALA A 320 12.89 -2.92 -17.83
N LEU A 321 12.34 -4.08 -18.20
CA LEU A 321 11.40 -4.20 -19.33
C LEU A 321 10.13 -3.38 -19.12
N HIS A 322 9.58 -3.39 -17.89
CA HIS A 322 8.41 -2.60 -17.55
C HIS A 322 8.68 -1.09 -17.66
N VAL A 323 9.79 -0.61 -17.11
CA VAL A 323 10.19 0.81 -17.20
C VAL A 323 10.48 1.22 -18.64
N GLN A 324 11.10 0.35 -19.45
CA GLN A 324 11.30 0.62 -20.87
C GLN A 324 9.96 0.86 -21.60
N ALA A 325 8.94 0.07 -21.30
CA ALA A 325 7.60 0.28 -21.86
C ALA A 325 6.94 1.58 -21.34
N MET A 326 7.13 1.93 -20.06
CA MET A 326 6.69 3.23 -19.53
C MET A 326 7.38 4.42 -20.24
N LEU A 327 8.67 4.28 -20.56
CA LEU A 327 9.44 5.26 -21.34
C LEU A 327 8.93 5.36 -22.79
N GLU A 328 8.53 4.24 -23.40
CA GLU A 328 7.93 4.26 -24.74
C GLU A 328 6.60 5.01 -24.75
N PHE A 329 5.73 4.82 -23.73
CA PHE A 329 4.54 5.67 -23.58
C PHE A 329 4.90 7.14 -23.33
N HIS A 330 5.92 7.41 -22.51
CA HIS A 330 6.39 8.77 -22.28
C HIS A 330 6.85 9.45 -23.59
N ALA A 331 7.58 8.72 -24.44
CA ALA A 331 8.02 9.20 -25.75
C ALA A 331 6.85 9.44 -26.73
N MET A 332 5.70 8.80 -26.52
CA MET A 332 4.46 9.11 -27.25
C MET A 332 3.74 10.38 -26.75
N GLY A 333 4.32 11.09 -25.78
CA GLY A 333 3.74 12.29 -25.17
C GLY A 333 2.69 12.00 -24.10
N ILE A 334 2.58 10.76 -23.62
CA ILE A 334 1.67 10.40 -22.54
C ILE A 334 2.31 10.81 -21.21
N PRO A 335 1.58 11.52 -20.33
CA PRO A 335 2.02 11.74 -18.96
C PRO A 335 2.40 10.41 -18.29
N THR A 336 3.66 10.26 -17.91
CA THR A 336 4.18 9.07 -17.23
C THR A 336 4.81 9.51 -15.92
N VAL A 337 4.54 8.79 -14.83
CA VAL A 337 5.02 9.17 -13.50
C VAL A 337 5.34 7.94 -12.65
N ASP A 338 6.42 8.02 -11.88
CA ASP A 338 6.75 7.04 -10.84
C ASP A 338 5.99 7.34 -9.54
N TYR A 339 5.36 6.32 -8.97
CA TYR A 339 4.52 6.44 -7.78
C TYR A 339 5.25 6.02 -6.48
N GLY A 340 6.56 6.26 -6.41
CA GLY A 340 7.33 6.12 -5.17
C GLY A 340 7.63 4.68 -4.73
N ASN A 341 7.69 3.74 -5.67
CA ASN A 341 8.06 2.34 -5.39
C ASN A 341 9.50 2.00 -5.82
N ASN A 342 10.29 3.00 -6.24
CA ASN A 342 11.69 2.87 -6.62
C ASN A 342 11.95 2.08 -7.93
N ILE A 343 10.93 1.80 -8.74
CA ILE A 343 11.08 0.98 -9.96
C ILE A 343 12.07 1.58 -10.96
N ARG A 344 12.15 2.91 -11.07
CA ARG A 344 13.12 3.60 -11.93
C ARG A 344 14.56 3.33 -11.52
N GLN A 345 14.86 3.32 -10.22
CA GLN A 345 16.21 3.02 -9.73
C GLN A 345 16.59 1.58 -10.04
N VAL A 346 15.67 0.63 -9.79
CA VAL A 346 15.88 -0.78 -10.14
C VAL A 346 16.19 -0.93 -11.63
N ALA A 347 15.40 -0.31 -12.51
CA ALA A 347 15.64 -0.35 -13.95
C ALA A 347 16.95 0.32 -14.37
N PHE A 348 17.31 1.43 -13.73
CA PHE A 348 18.58 2.13 -13.98
C PHE A 348 19.79 1.27 -13.64
N ASP A 349 19.74 0.61 -12.48
CA ASP A 349 20.78 -0.30 -12.00
C ASP A 349 20.91 -1.52 -12.92
N ASP A 350 19.80 -1.98 -13.52
CA ASP A 350 19.76 -3.05 -14.53
C ASP A 350 20.03 -2.56 -15.96
N GLY A 351 20.42 -1.30 -16.17
CA GLY A 351 20.97 -0.82 -17.43
C GLY A 351 20.09 0.15 -18.24
N VAL A 352 18.86 0.45 -17.81
CA VAL A 352 17.99 1.44 -18.46
C VAL A 352 18.47 2.86 -18.11
N LYS A 353 19.45 3.37 -18.87
CA LYS A 353 20.17 4.61 -18.53
C LYS A 353 19.29 5.87 -18.48
N ASN A 354 18.15 5.84 -19.15
CA ASN A 354 17.20 6.93 -19.20
C ASN A 354 15.94 6.64 -18.37
N ALA A 355 16.00 5.71 -17.41
CA ALA A 355 14.88 5.36 -16.52
C ALA A 355 14.29 6.55 -15.74
N PHE A 356 15.06 7.64 -15.58
CA PHE A 356 14.64 8.86 -14.88
C PHE A 356 14.08 9.96 -15.79
N ASP A 357 13.88 9.70 -17.09
CA ASP A 357 13.31 10.68 -18.03
C ASP A 357 11.86 11.08 -17.64
N PHE A 358 11.12 10.18 -16.99
CA PHE A 358 9.84 10.53 -16.37
C PHE A 358 9.96 10.82 -14.86
N PRO A 359 9.22 11.82 -14.34
CA PRO A 359 9.39 12.30 -12.97
C PRO A 359 8.76 11.36 -11.93
N GLY A 360 9.10 11.61 -10.67
CA GLY A 360 8.33 11.07 -9.54
C GLY A 360 7.09 11.91 -9.28
N PHE A 361 6.05 11.32 -8.70
CA PHE A 361 4.78 12.01 -8.46
C PHE A 361 4.90 13.20 -7.48
N VAL A 362 5.83 13.14 -6.52
CA VAL A 362 6.05 14.24 -5.57
C VAL A 362 6.51 15.51 -6.28
N PRO A 363 7.64 15.54 -7.01
CA PRO A 363 8.04 16.74 -7.75
C PRO A 363 7.05 17.14 -8.85
N ALA A 364 6.34 16.18 -9.46
CA ALA A 364 5.39 16.47 -10.54
C ALA A 364 4.10 17.12 -10.04
N TYR A 365 3.55 16.63 -8.92
CA TYR A 365 2.16 16.93 -8.54
C TYR A 365 1.99 17.34 -7.08
N ILE A 366 2.67 16.67 -6.13
CA ILE A 366 2.34 16.81 -4.70
C ILE A 366 3.15 17.89 -3.97
N ARG A 367 4.36 18.22 -4.43
CA ARG A 367 5.26 19.16 -3.72
C ARG A 367 4.62 20.51 -3.39
N PRO A 368 3.83 21.17 -4.25
CA PRO A 368 3.14 22.40 -3.89
C PRO A 368 2.26 22.28 -2.65
N MET A 369 1.56 21.15 -2.49
CA MET A 369 0.75 20.89 -1.29
C MET A 369 1.61 20.77 -0.03
N PHE A 370 2.77 20.12 -0.14
CA PHE A 370 3.73 20.02 0.96
C PHE A 370 4.30 21.39 1.37
N CYS A 371 4.50 22.30 0.41
CA CYS A 371 4.92 23.68 0.71
C CYS A 371 3.89 24.46 1.55
N GLU A 372 2.62 24.05 1.52
CA GLU A 372 1.55 24.59 2.38
C GLU A 372 1.36 23.80 3.69
N GLY A 373 2.23 22.83 3.98
CA GLY A 373 2.11 21.97 5.16
C GLY A 373 0.99 20.92 5.08
N LYS A 374 0.38 20.73 3.90
CA LYS A 374 -0.60 19.66 3.68
C LYS A 374 0.12 18.31 3.62
N GLY A 375 -0.59 17.26 3.99
CA GLY A 375 -0.08 15.90 3.98
C GLY A 375 -1.18 14.91 4.32
N PRO A 376 -0.84 13.61 4.44
CA PRO A 376 -1.81 12.55 4.72
C PRO A 376 -2.26 12.54 6.19
N PHE A 377 -2.91 13.63 6.61
CA PHE A 377 -3.54 13.74 7.92
C PHE A 377 -4.66 12.71 8.05
N ARG A 378 -4.76 12.05 9.21
CA ARG A 378 -5.72 10.98 9.46
C ARG A 378 -6.14 10.94 10.92
N TRP A 379 -7.31 10.37 11.17
CA TRP A 379 -7.77 10.09 12.53
C TRP A 379 -8.57 8.79 12.60
N VAL A 380 -8.68 8.21 13.80
CA VAL A 380 -9.31 6.90 14.03
C VAL A 380 -10.26 6.99 15.22
N ALA A 381 -11.48 6.49 15.04
CA ALA A 381 -12.48 6.37 16.10
C ALA A 381 -12.23 5.09 16.91
N LEU A 382 -11.53 5.21 18.05
CA LEU A 382 -11.23 4.06 18.92
C LEU A 382 -12.49 3.36 19.46
N SER A 383 -13.64 4.04 19.48
CA SER A 383 -14.93 3.45 19.82
C SER A 383 -15.30 2.26 18.93
N GLY A 384 -14.85 2.27 17.67
CA GLY A 384 -15.32 1.36 16.64
C GLY A 384 -16.63 1.78 15.97
N ASP A 385 -17.25 2.89 16.39
CA ASP A 385 -18.53 3.35 15.85
C ASP A 385 -18.31 4.26 14.62
N PRO A 386 -18.79 3.89 13.43
CA PRO A 386 -18.66 4.72 12.23
C PRO A 386 -19.33 6.09 12.36
N LYS A 387 -20.31 6.25 13.26
CA LYS A 387 -20.96 7.53 13.52
C LYS A 387 -19.99 8.58 14.07
N ASP A 388 -18.94 8.18 14.77
CA ASP A 388 -17.93 9.11 15.24
C ASP A 388 -17.15 9.71 14.06
N ILE A 389 -16.83 8.92 13.04
CA ILE A 389 -16.22 9.43 11.80
C ILE A 389 -17.17 10.37 11.08
N TYR A 390 -18.45 10.03 10.95
CA TYR A 390 -19.42 10.92 10.28
C TYR A 390 -19.61 12.24 11.03
N ARG A 391 -19.54 12.24 12.37
CA ARG A 391 -19.54 13.47 13.18
C ARG A 391 -18.29 14.30 12.92
N THR A 392 -17.11 13.67 12.85
CA THR A 392 -15.88 14.39 12.52
C THR A 392 -15.89 14.92 11.09
N ASP A 393 -16.40 14.18 10.11
CA ASP A 393 -16.55 14.62 8.72
C ASP A 393 -17.42 15.89 8.68
N ALA A 394 -18.57 15.89 9.37
CA ALA A 394 -19.44 17.06 9.48
C ALA A 394 -18.74 18.25 10.18
N LYS A 395 -17.98 18.00 11.25
CA LYS A 395 -17.24 19.05 11.95
C LYS A 395 -16.13 19.65 11.08
N ILE A 396 -15.42 18.86 10.28
CA ILE A 396 -14.42 19.39 9.33
C ILE A 396 -15.11 20.30 8.30
N LYS A 397 -16.28 19.93 7.78
CA LYS A 397 -17.03 20.80 6.87
C LYS A 397 -17.48 22.12 7.51
N GLU A 398 -17.89 22.08 8.77
CA GLU A 398 -18.24 23.26 9.57
C GLU A 398 -17.03 24.18 9.78
N LEU A 399 -15.86 23.62 10.11
CA LEU A 399 -14.63 24.39 10.35
C LEU A 399 -14.04 24.99 9.06
N PHE A 400 -14.25 24.33 7.91
CA PHE A 400 -13.71 24.75 6.62
C PHE A 400 -14.81 24.92 5.57
N PRO A 401 -15.78 25.84 5.77
CA PRO A 401 -17.01 25.90 4.97
C PRO A 401 -16.78 26.28 3.50
N HIS A 402 -15.64 26.90 3.17
CA HIS A 402 -15.31 27.34 1.81
C HIS A 402 -14.38 26.37 1.07
N ASN A 403 -13.89 25.31 1.72
CA ASN A 403 -12.98 24.36 1.09
C ASN A 403 -13.76 23.29 0.32
N LYS A 404 -14.19 23.64 -0.90
CA LYS A 404 -14.97 22.75 -1.79
C LYS A 404 -14.28 21.41 -2.05
N GLY A 405 -12.95 21.39 -2.16
CA GLY A 405 -12.17 20.17 -2.37
C GLY A 405 -12.29 19.20 -1.20
N VAL A 406 -12.11 19.69 0.03
CA VAL A 406 -12.29 18.87 1.24
C VAL A 406 -13.72 18.38 1.38
N HIS A 407 -14.73 19.22 1.09
CA HIS A 407 -16.13 18.81 1.17
C HIS A 407 -16.44 17.68 0.19
N HIS A 408 -16.02 17.84 -1.07
CA HIS A 408 -16.19 16.83 -2.11
C HIS A 408 -15.47 15.52 -1.75
N TRP A 409 -14.23 15.58 -1.27
CA TRP A 409 -13.50 14.43 -0.76
C TRP A 409 -14.29 13.71 0.34
N LEU A 410 -14.78 14.43 1.35
CA LEU A 410 -15.51 13.82 2.47
C LEU A 410 -16.85 13.19 2.04
N ASP A 411 -17.56 13.80 1.08
CA ASP A 411 -18.78 13.21 0.52
C ASP A 411 -18.47 11.91 -0.22
N MET A 412 -17.50 11.93 -1.12
CA MET A 412 -17.07 10.73 -1.84
C MET A 412 -16.54 9.65 -0.90
N ALA A 413 -15.76 10.04 0.10
CA ALA A 413 -15.18 9.13 1.07
C ALA A 413 -16.26 8.49 1.96
N ARG A 414 -17.41 9.14 2.16
CA ARG A 414 -18.56 8.53 2.84
C ARG A 414 -19.30 7.52 1.96
N ASP A 415 -19.47 7.85 0.68
CA ASP A 415 -20.28 7.04 -0.23
C ASP A 415 -19.52 5.83 -0.80
N ARG A 416 -18.21 5.98 -1.00
CA ARG A 416 -17.38 5.02 -1.75
C ARG A 416 -16.39 4.24 -0.90
N ILE A 417 -15.90 4.79 0.22
CA ILE A 417 -14.90 4.11 1.05
C ILE A 417 -15.59 3.32 2.17
N ALA A 418 -15.47 2.00 2.11
CA ALA A 418 -15.82 1.15 3.24
C ALA A 418 -14.73 1.24 4.32
N PHE A 419 -15.13 1.34 5.59
CA PHE A 419 -14.17 1.23 6.69
C PHE A 419 -13.58 -0.18 6.76
N GLN A 420 -12.32 -0.27 7.20
CA GLN A 420 -11.58 -1.51 7.43
C GLN A 420 -11.11 -1.50 8.88
N GLY A 421 -11.55 -2.45 9.72
CA GLY A 421 -11.20 -2.46 11.14
C GLY A 421 -11.86 -1.31 11.91
N LEU A 422 -11.07 -0.49 12.63
CA LEU A 422 -11.57 0.71 13.30
C LEU A 422 -11.95 1.77 12.25
N PRO A 423 -13.14 2.40 12.34
CA PRO A 423 -13.49 3.51 11.47
C PRO A 423 -12.44 4.62 11.56
N ALA A 424 -11.97 5.06 10.40
CA ALA A 424 -10.91 6.03 10.26
C ALA A 424 -11.21 6.94 9.07
N ARG A 425 -10.57 8.10 9.02
CA ARG A 425 -10.60 9.00 7.87
C ARG A 425 -9.21 9.52 7.57
#